data_AF-A0A2G5V9Z5-F1
#
_entry.id   AF-A0A2G5V9Z5-F1
#
_cell.length_a   1.000
_cell.length_b   1.000
_cell.length_c   1.000
_cell.angle_alpha   90.00
_cell.angle_beta   90.00
_cell.angle_gamma   90.00
#
_symmetry.space_group_name_H-M   'P 1'
#
loop_
_entity.id
_entity.type
_entity.pdbx_description
1 polymer ?
#
loop_
_entity_poly.entity_id
_entity_poly.type
_entity_poly.pdbx_seq_one_letter_code
_entity_poly.pdbx_strand_id
1 'polypeptide(L)'
;MMGPDEFTGSLEDEKLQMERETDQHFKKNVEKRGKSYNVKLAFESQHEKLPGNYAIMVDAVFKEQLKKNILEIVDPDEDTGDRLIHYNPHQPVLTPSKTTTKCRVVVDGSAHFKGKPSRNDQINQGPRILPDWVDL
;
A
#
# COMPACT_ATOMS: atom_id res chain seq x y z
N MET A 1 -29.31 5.98 19.54
CA MET A 1 -28.25 5.47 20.44
C MET A 1 -26.95 5.62 19.70
N MET A 2 -26.05 6.45 20.20
CA MET A 2 -24.69 6.64 19.68
C MET A 2 -23.75 5.60 20.33
N GLY A 3 -22.68 5.23 19.63
CA GLY A 3 -21.84 4.06 19.96
C GLY A 3 -20.90 4.29 21.15
N PRO A 4 -20.30 3.21 21.70
CA PRO A 4 -19.46 3.24 22.90
C PRO A 4 -18.14 4.03 22.77
N ASP A 5 -17.79 4.52 21.57
CA ASP A 5 -16.55 5.27 21.28
C ASP A 5 -16.80 6.72 20.82
N GLU A 6 -18.02 7.24 20.96
CA GLU A 6 -18.30 8.65 20.67
C GLU A 6 -18.07 9.51 21.91
N PHE A 7 -16.90 10.14 21.95
CA PHE A 7 -16.48 11.11 22.99
C PHE A 7 -17.32 12.39 22.92
N THR A 8 -17.80 12.85 24.07
CA THR A 8 -18.78 13.96 24.21
C THR A 8 -18.18 15.25 24.76
N GLY A 9 -16.85 15.43 24.66
CA GLY A 9 -16.13 16.58 25.21
C GLY A 9 -16.18 17.83 24.32
N SER A 10 -15.90 19.00 24.91
CA SER A 10 -15.55 20.20 24.13
C SER A 10 -14.15 20.03 23.53
N LEU A 11 -13.92 20.53 22.31
CA LEU A 11 -12.61 20.60 21.65
C LEU A 11 -11.49 21.13 22.57
N GLU A 12 -11.82 22.04 23.49
CA GLU A 12 -10.90 22.60 24.49
C GLU A 12 -10.49 21.57 25.56
N ASP A 13 -11.45 20.78 26.05
CA ASP A 13 -11.21 19.75 27.07
C ASP A 13 -10.39 18.59 26.50
N GLU A 14 -10.63 18.22 25.24
CA GLU A 14 -9.87 17.20 24.52
C GLU A 14 -8.41 17.63 24.31
N LYS A 15 -8.21 18.88 23.91
CA LYS A 15 -6.87 19.43 23.73
C LYS A 15 -6.11 19.47 25.05
N LEU A 16 -6.77 19.87 26.13
CA LEU A 16 -6.18 19.89 27.46
C LEU A 16 -5.81 18.49 27.95
N GLN A 17 -6.64 17.49 27.65
CA GLN A 17 -6.37 16.10 27.99
C GLN A 17 -5.17 15.56 27.20
N MET A 18 -5.12 15.83 25.89
CA MET A 18 -4.01 15.44 25.02
C MET A 18 -2.68 16.12 25.42
N GLU A 19 -2.72 17.40 25.80
CA GLU A 19 -1.57 18.13 26.33
C GLU A 19 -1.08 17.53 27.65
N ARG A 20 -1.98 17.16 28.56
CA ARG A 20 -1.64 16.50 29.83
C ARG A 20 -0.98 15.14 29.60
N GLU A 21 -1.54 14.33 28.71
CA GLU A 21 -0.99 13.01 28.37
C GLU A 21 0.39 13.13 27.72
N THR A 22 0.56 14.13 26.84
CA THR A 22 1.85 14.44 26.21
C THR A 22 2.90 14.83 27.25
N ASP A 23 2.55 15.70 28.21
CA ASP A 23 3.46 16.14 29.27
C ASP A 23 3.85 14.98 30.21
N GLN A 24 2.88 14.13 30.57
CA GLN A 24 3.14 12.92 31.37
C GLN A 24 4.05 11.94 30.63
N HIS A 25 3.82 11.73 29.33
CA HIS A 25 4.67 10.87 28.50
C HIS A 25 6.10 11.41 28.39
N PHE A 26 6.26 12.73 28.17
CA PHE A 26 7.56 13.37 28.12
C PHE A 26 8.33 13.21 29.43
N LYS A 27 7.68 13.48 30.57
CA LYS A 27 8.29 13.33 31.92
C LYS A 27 8.68 11.88 32.23
N LYS A 28 7.94 10.91 31.70
CA LYS A 28 8.23 9.48 31.88
C LYS A 28 9.41 9.01 31.01
N ASN A 29 9.57 9.57 29.82
CA ASN A 29 10.51 9.06 28.82
C ASN A 29 11.77 9.91 28.62
N VAL A 30 11.82 11.13 29.17
CA VAL A 30 12.98 12.02 29.04
C VAL A 30 13.63 12.23 30.41
N GLU A 31 14.88 11.80 30.53
CA GLU A 31 15.70 11.97 31.73
C GLU A 31 16.89 12.88 31.42
N LYS A 32 17.08 13.95 32.20
CA LYS A 32 18.27 14.80 32.09
C LYS A 32 19.42 14.18 32.90
N ARG A 33 20.56 13.91 32.25
CA ARG A 33 21.78 13.40 32.88
C ARG A 33 22.93 14.39 32.68
N GLY A 34 23.19 15.21 33.70
CA GLY A 34 24.22 16.25 33.64
C GLY A 34 23.93 17.30 32.56
N LYS A 35 24.75 17.34 31.50
CA LYS A 35 24.60 18.26 30.34
C LYS A 35 23.79 17.67 29.18
N SER A 36 23.38 16.40 29.23
CA SER A 36 22.67 15.72 28.14
C SER A 36 21.28 15.24 28.55
N TYR A 37 20.43 14.99 27.55
CA TYR A 37 19.11 14.38 27.72
C TYR A 37 19.14 12.96 27.17
N ASN A 38 18.58 12.02 27.91
CA ASN A 38 18.32 10.65 27.47
C ASN A 38 16.82 10.52 27.19
N VAL A 39 16.47 10.03 26.00
CA VAL A 39 15.08 9.82 25.58
C VAL A 39 14.86 8.33 25.36
N LYS A 40 13.95 7.72 26.13
CA LYS A 40 13.42 6.39 25.84
C LYS A 40 12.41 6.53 24.72
N LEU A 41 12.89 6.37 23.48
CA LEU A 41 12.01 6.31 22.32
C LEU A 41 11.18 5.03 22.43
N ALA A 42 9.88 5.20 22.67
CA ALA A 42 8.91 4.12 22.60
C ALA A 42 8.71 3.78 21.11
N PHE A 43 9.62 2.98 20.56
CA PHE A 43 9.54 2.57 19.15
C PHE A 43 8.37 1.63 18.85
N GLU A 44 7.68 1.12 19.86
CA GLU A 44 6.61 0.14 19.71
C GLU A 44 5.46 0.43 20.69
N SER A 45 4.63 1.42 20.37
CA SER A 45 3.23 1.34 20.79
C SER A 45 2.48 0.50 19.76
N GLN A 46 1.72 -0.50 20.23
CA GLN A 46 0.79 -1.27 19.40
C GLN A 46 -0.35 -0.34 18.95
N HIS A 47 -0.11 0.50 17.96
CA HIS A 47 -1.17 1.14 17.21
C HIS A 47 -1.55 0.24 16.04
N GLU A 48 -2.84 0.22 15.72
CA GLU A 48 -3.30 -0.30 14.44
C GLU A 48 -2.50 0.42 13.34
N LYS A 49 -1.74 -0.34 12.54
CA LYS A 49 -0.96 0.25 11.46
C LYS A 49 -1.96 0.89 10.50
N LEU A 50 -2.04 2.21 10.52
CA LEU A 50 -2.78 2.95 9.52
C LEU A 50 -2.30 2.44 8.15
N PRO A 51 -3.22 2.03 7.26
CA PRO A 51 -2.81 1.63 5.93
C PRO A 51 -2.08 2.82 5.33
N GLY A 52 -0.81 2.62 4.96
CA GLY A 52 -0.06 3.67 4.30
C GLY A 52 -0.87 4.17 3.10
N ASN A 53 -0.81 5.48 2.82
CA ASN A 53 -1.56 6.10 1.70
C ASN A 53 -1.45 5.31 0.38
N TYR A 54 -0.35 4.56 0.20
CA TYR A 54 -0.12 3.59 -0.87
C TYR A 54 -1.20 2.51 -1.00
N ALA A 55 -1.53 1.80 0.09
CA ALA A 55 -2.49 0.68 0.07
C ALA A 55 -3.88 1.18 -0.35
N ILE A 56 -4.28 2.34 0.17
CA ILE A 56 -5.55 3.00 -0.18
C ILE A 56 -5.59 3.35 -1.68
N MET A 57 -4.51 3.92 -2.22
CA MET A 57 -4.44 4.28 -3.64
C MET A 57 -4.44 3.06 -4.56
N VAL A 58 -3.75 1.98 -4.18
CA VAL A 58 -3.74 0.72 -4.95
C VAL A 58 -5.13 0.09 -4.96
N ASP A 59 -5.77 -0.03 -3.79
CA ASP A 59 -7.13 -0.55 -3.66
C ASP A 59 -8.14 0.25 -4.51
N ALA A 60 -8.04 1.58 -4.50
CA ALA A 60 -8.87 2.43 -5.36
C ALA A 60 -8.70 2.12 -6.86
N VAL A 61 -7.46 1.88 -7.32
CA VAL A 61 -7.19 1.51 -8.73
C VAL A 61 -7.80 0.14 -9.04
N PHE A 62 -7.65 -0.86 -8.18
CA PHE A 62 -8.23 -2.19 -8.37
C PHE A 62 -9.77 -2.14 -8.43
N LYS A 63 -10.40 -1.42 -7.50
CA LYS A 63 -11.86 -1.22 -7.48
C LYS A 63 -12.37 -0.53 -8.73
N GLU A 64 -11.66 0.49 -9.22
CA GLU A 64 -12.01 1.17 -10.46
C GLU A 64 -11.92 0.23 -11.67
N GLN A 65 -10.86 -0.58 -11.75
CA GLN A 65 -10.68 -1.53 -12.86
C GLN A 65 -11.71 -2.67 -12.83
N LEU A 66 -12.08 -3.17 -11.65
CA LEU A 66 -13.20 -4.11 -11.48
C LEU A 66 -14.50 -3.49 -11.99
N LYS A 67 -14.81 -2.24 -11.62
CA LYS A 67 -16.01 -1.53 -12.11
C LYS A 67 -16.02 -1.35 -13.63
N LYS A 68 -14.85 -1.24 -14.25
CA LYS A 68 -14.69 -1.13 -15.71
C LYS A 68 -14.71 -2.49 -16.42
N ASN A 69 -14.90 -3.60 -15.71
CA ASN A 69 -14.79 -4.96 -16.22
C ASN A 69 -13.44 -5.24 -16.93
N ILE A 70 -12.36 -4.61 -16.44
CA ILE A 70 -10.98 -4.88 -16.89
C ILE A 70 -10.38 -6.04 -16.09
N LEU A 71 -10.78 -6.15 -14.81
CA LEU A 71 -10.36 -7.20 -13.90
C LEU A 71 -11.57 -8.04 -13.48
N GLU A 72 -11.28 -9.26 -13.04
CA GLU A 72 -12.24 -10.18 -12.42
C GLU A 72 -11.69 -10.69 -11.08
N ILE A 73 -12.60 -11.09 -10.19
CA ILE A 73 -12.22 -11.73 -8.93
C ILE A 73 -12.02 -13.21 -9.21
N VAL A 74 -10.85 -13.73 -8.83
CA VAL A 74 -10.53 -15.16 -8.92
C VAL A 74 -10.95 -15.82 -7.62
N ASP A 75 -11.64 -16.95 -7.72
CA ASP A 75 -11.92 -17.81 -6.56
C ASP A 75 -10.65 -18.61 -6.21
N PRO A 76 -10.05 -18.42 -5.02
CA PRO A 76 -8.83 -19.12 -4.64
C PRO A 76 -9.04 -20.64 -4.46
N ASP A 77 -10.28 -21.08 -4.25
CA ASP A 77 -10.63 -22.48 -4.02
C ASP A 77 -11.15 -23.17 -5.30
N GLU A 78 -11.18 -22.47 -6.44
CA GLU A 78 -11.60 -23.02 -7.72
C GLU A 78 -10.66 -24.16 -8.16
N ASP A 79 -11.23 -25.32 -8.45
CA ASP A 79 -10.49 -26.44 -9.04
C ASP A 79 -9.99 -26.05 -10.43
N THR A 80 -8.73 -25.62 -10.48
CA THR A 80 -8.08 -25.20 -11.71
C THR A 80 -7.55 -26.41 -12.50
N GLY A 81 -7.72 -27.63 -11.98
CA GLY A 81 -7.13 -28.85 -12.53
C GLY A 81 -5.62 -28.72 -12.68
N ASP A 82 -5.11 -28.99 -13.88
CA ASP A 82 -3.68 -28.89 -14.21
C ASP A 82 -3.24 -27.47 -14.65
N ARG A 83 -4.12 -26.45 -14.58
CA ARG A 83 -3.71 -25.08 -14.95
C ARG A 83 -2.73 -24.52 -13.93
N LEU A 84 -1.62 -24.00 -14.44
CA LEU A 84 -0.61 -23.35 -13.62
C LEU A 84 -1.10 -21.99 -13.13
N ILE A 85 -1.31 -21.85 -11.81
CA ILE A 85 -1.64 -20.58 -11.17
C ILE A 85 -0.36 -19.76 -10.99
N HIS A 86 -0.39 -18.51 -11.44
CA HIS A 86 0.70 -17.56 -11.29
C HIS A 86 0.25 -16.32 -10.54
N TYR A 87 0.94 -16.01 -9.45
CA TYR A 87 0.82 -14.74 -8.74
C TYR A 87 1.99 -13.84 -9.15
N ASN A 88 1.68 -12.73 -9.80
CA ASN A 88 2.69 -11.73 -10.15
C ASN A 88 2.78 -10.67 -9.05
N PRO A 89 3.98 -10.28 -8.62
CA PRO A 89 4.13 -9.15 -7.72
C PRO A 89 3.69 -7.88 -8.44
N HIS A 90 3.16 -6.93 -7.67
CA HIS A 90 2.69 -5.66 -8.15
C HIS A 90 3.28 -4.52 -7.32
N GLN A 91 3.49 -3.37 -7.95
CA GLN A 91 4.06 -2.18 -7.32
C GLN A 91 3.34 -0.92 -7.78
N PRO A 92 3.04 0.03 -6.87
CA PRO A 92 2.50 1.33 -7.25
C PRO A 92 3.60 2.26 -7.76
N VAL A 93 3.38 2.88 -8.92
CA VAL A 93 4.15 4.01 -9.41
C VAL A 93 3.34 5.27 -9.20
N LEU A 94 3.85 6.15 -8.34
CA LEU A 94 3.18 7.42 -8.03
C LEU A 94 3.74 8.54 -8.90
N THR A 95 2.82 9.28 -9.52
CA THR A 95 3.15 10.51 -10.26
C THR A 95 2.19 11.63 -9.83
N PRO A 96 2.37 12.20 -8.62
CA PRO A 96 1.43 13.17 -8.04
C PRO A 96 1.23 14.42 -8.90
N SER A 97 2.25 14.79 -9.67
CA SER A 97 2.26 15.94 -10.58
C SER A 97 1.46 15.71 -11.88
N LYS A 98 1.01 14.49 -12.18
CA LYS A 98 0.18 14.22 -13.36
C LYS A 98 -1.30 14.47 -13.07
N THR A 99 -1.98 15.15 -13.99
CA THR A 99 -3.40 15.51 -13.87
C THR A 99 -4.33 14.30 -13.89
N THR A 100 -4.09 13.33 -14.78
CA THR A 100 -5.06 12.27 -15.09
C THR A 100 -4.83 10.97 -14.32
N THR A 101 -3.58 10.60 -14.00
CA THR A 101 -3.28 9.33 -13.34
C THR A 101 -2.16 9.52 -12.33
N LYS A 102 -2.55 9.73 -11.07
CA LYS A 102 -1.62 9.97 -9.96
C LYS A 102 -0.99 8.68 -9.41
N CYS A 103 -1.64 7.53 -9.61
CA CYS A 103 -1.17 6.20 -9.24
C CYS A 103 -1.35 5.23 -10.41
N ARG A 104 -0.32 4.43 -10.70
CA ARG A 104 -0.38 3.32 -11.67
C ARG A 104 0.08 2.05 -10.97
N VAL A 105 -0.70 0.97 -11.07
CA VAL A 105 -0.27 -0.34 -10.57
C VAL A 105 0.48 -1.04 -11.70
N VAL A 106 1.75 -1.35 -11.47
CA VAL A 106 2.60 -2.10 -12.40
C VAL A 106 2.69 -3.54 -11.91
N VAL A 107 2.33 -4.47 -12.78
CA VAL A 107 2.43 -5.91 -12.52
C VAL A 107 3.69 -6.43 -13.21
N ASP A 108 4.54 -7.14 -12.47
CA ASP A 108 5.77 -7.70 -13.02
C ASP A 108 5.49 -9.01 -13.76
N GLY A 109 5.39 -8.91 -15.09
CA GLY A 109 5.20 -10.07 -15.98
C GLY A 109 6.43 -10.98 -16.13
N SER A 110 7.61 -10.54 -15.67
CA SER A 110 8.86 -11.30 -15.72
C SER A 110 9.07 -12.18 -14.49
N ALA A 111 8.29 -11.98 -13.42
CA ALA A 111 8.38 -12.77 -12.21
C ALA A 111 8.08 -14.25 -12.48
N HIS A 112 8.96 -15.14 -12.00
CA HIS A 112 8.84 -16.59 -12.13
C HIS A 112 9.60 -17.32 -11.01
N PHE A 113 9.21 -18.57 -10.75
CA PHE A 113 9.96 -19.47 -9.87
C PHE A 113 11.22 -19.99 -10.57
N LYS A 114 12.25 -20.38 -9.80
CA LYS A 114 13.49 -20.91 -10.34
C LYS A 114 13.22 -22.12 -11.26
N GLY A 115 13.65 -22.01 -12.52
CA GLY A 115 13.48 -23.06 -13.53
C GLY A 115 12.07 -23.18 -14.11
N LYS A 116 11.18 -22.21 -13.87
CA LYS A 116 9.85 -22.12 -14.48
C LYS A 116 9.80 -20.90 -15.41
N PRO A 117 9.04 -20.94 -16.51
CA PRO A 117 8.87 -19.77 -17.37
C PRO A 117 8.08 -18.67 -16.66
N SER A 118 8.35 -17.42 -17.02
CA SER A 118 7.53 -16.27 -16.67
C SER A 118 6.33 -16.14 -17.61
N ARG A 119 5.39 -15.26 -17.26
CA ARG A 119 4.25 -14.98 -18.14
C ARG A 119 4.71 -14.41 -19.49
N ASN A 120 5.76 -13.59 -19.50
CA ASN A 120 6.34 -13.06 -20.74
C ASN A 120 6.92 -14.16 -21.64
N ASP A 121 7.44 -15.25 -21.06
CA ASP A 121 8.01 -16.37 -21.83
C ASP A 121 6.91 -17.28 -22.44
N GLN A 122 5.71 -17.28 -21.87
CA GLN A 122 4.59 -18.12 -22.31
C GLN A 122 3.68 -17.44 -23.33
N ILE A 123 3.77 -16.11 -23.48
CA ILE A 123 2.97 -15.36 -24.45
C ILE A 123 3.58 -15.51 -25.84
N ASN A 124 2.80 -16.03 -26.79
CA ASN A 124 3.23 -16.11 -28.19
C ASN A 124 3.45 -14.71 -28.76
N GLN A 125 4.70 -14.43 -29.18
CA GLN A 125 5.04 -13.16 -29.81
C GLN A 125 4.41 -13.07 -31.20
N GLY A 126 3.66 -12.00 -31.45
CA GLY A 126 3.15 -11.68 -32.78
C GLY A 126 4.25 -11.15 -33.72
N PRO A 127 3.98 -11.05 -35.02
CA PRO A 127 4.91 -10.45 -35.98
C PRO A 127 5.22 -8.99 -35.61
N ARG A 128 6.47 -8.57 -35.79
CA ARG A 128 6.89 -7.18 -35.57
C ARG A 128 6.31 -6.29 -36.69
N ILE A 129 5.25 -5.55 -36.36
CA ILE A 129 4.56 -4.63 -37.31
C ILE A 129 5.16 -3.22 -37.35
N LEU A 130 6.04 -2.89 -36.40
CA LEU A 130 6.68 -1.59 -36.34
C LEU A 130 7.86 -1.55 -37.32
N PRO A 131 7.94 -0.54 -38.20
CA PRO A 131 9.08 -0.39 -39.12
C PRO A 131 10.38 -0.20 -38.32
N ASP A 132 11.50 -0.57 -38.94
CA ASP A 132 12.78 -0.20 -38.39
C ASP A 132 12.96 1.32 -38.52
N TRP A 133 13.62 1.92 -37.54
CA TRP A 133 13.95 3.34 -37.57
C TRP A 133 15.02 3.63 -38.63
N VAL A 134 15.79 2.62 -38.99
CA VAL A 134 16.78 2.70 -40.08
C VAL A 134 16.10 2.67 -41.46
N ASP A 135 14.86 2.17 -41.53
CA ASP A 135 14.07 2.06 -42.76
C ASP A 135 13.09 3.24 -42.95
N LEU A 136 13.12 4.26 -42.06
CA LEU A 136 12.34 5.49 -42.12
C LEU A 136 13.13 6.62 -42.80
#